data_AF-A0A7J7BZS2-F1
#
_entry.id   AF-A0A7J7BZS2-F1
#
_cell.length_a   1.000
_cell.length_b   1.000
_cell.length_c   1.000
_cell.angle_alpha   90.00
_cell.angle_beta   90.00
_cell.angle_gamma   90.00
#
_symmetry.space_group_name_H-M   'P 1'
#
loop_
_entity.id
_entity.type
_entity.pdbx_description
1 polymer ?
#
loop_
_entity_poly.entity_id
_entity_poly.type
_entity_poly.pdbx_seq_one_letter_code
_entity_poly.pdbx_strand_id
1 'polypeptide(L)' 'MIGGGNYVEYGSLQELAQHQQPVKHVTYGTTEILTGGEFVEQLMLLGQKMGLGSAGALSASTN' A
#
# COMPACT_ATOMS: atom_id res chain seq x y z
N MET A 1 9.05 6.25 -0.36
CA MET A 1 8.16 5.46 0.51
C MET A 1 8.74 4.07 0.66
N ILE A 2 8.62 3.45 1.83
CA ILE A 2 9.05 2.07 2.07
C ILE A 2 7.80 1.26 2.41
N GLY A 3 7.62 0.12 1.75
CA GLY A 3 6.46 -0.76 1.95
C GLY A 3 5.30 -0.54 0.97
N GLY A 4 5.51 0.22 -0.10
CA GLY A 4 4.50 0.51 -1.11
C GLY A 4 4.33 2.00 -1.36
N GLY A 5 3.98 2.35 -2.58
CA GLY A 5 3.73 3.71 -3.01
C GLY A 5 2.67 3.77 -4.10
N ASN A 6 2.04 4.93 -4.28
CA ASN A 6 0.91 5.07 -5.20
C ASN A 6 1.01 6.34 -6.07
N TYR A 7 0.36 6.30 -7.24
CA TYR A 7 0.31 7.43 -8.17
C TYR A 7 -0.38 8.68 -7.62
N VAL A 8 -1.30 8.54 -6.66
CA VAL A 8 -1.90 9.68 -5.96
C VAL A 8 -0.83 10.42 -5.16
N GLU A 9 0.01 9.71 -4.41
CA GLU A 9 1.12 10.32 -3.64
C GLU A 9 2.13 11.01 -4.55
N TYR A 10 2.49 10.35 -5.66
CA TYR A 10 3.33 10.96 -6.69
C TYR A 10 2.70 12.25 -7.23
N GLY A 11 1.42 12.20 -7.63
CA GLY A 11 0.70 13.36 -8.16
C GLY A 11 0.66 14.52 -7.17
N SER A 12 0.35 14.24 -5.90
CA SER A 12 0.36 15.25 -4.83
C SER A 12 1.74 15.90 -4.65
N LEU A 13 2.83 15.11 -4.75
CA LEU A 13 4.19 15.65 -4.65
C LEU A 13 4.56 16.50 -5.87
N GLN A 14 4.12 16.10 -7.08
CA GLN A 14 4.33 16.90 -8.28
C GLN A 14 3.57 18.22 -8.21
N GLU A 15 2.31 18.20 -7.78
CA GLU A 15 1.53 19.43 -7.57
C GLU A 15 2.20 20.34 -6.54
N LEU A 16 2.62 19.79 -5.39
CA LEU A 16 3.33 20.56 -4.37
C LEU A 16 4.63 21.17 -4.92
N ALA A 17 5.38 20.43 -5.74
CA ALA A 17 6.62 20.89 -6.33
C ALA A 17 6.40 22.07 -7.30
N GLN A 18 5.31 22.05 -8.06
CA GLN A 18 4.94 23.11 -9.02
C GLN A 18 4.42 24.39 -8.34
N HIS A 19 3.76 24.28 -7.19
CA HIS A 19 3.20 25.44 -6.47
C HIS A 19 4.21 26.20 -5.61
N GLN A 20 5.46 25.74 -5.51
CA GLN A 20 6.50 26.42 -4.75
C GLN A 20 7.27 27.44 -5.60
N GLN A 21 7.71 28.54 -4.98
CA GLN A 21 8.65 29.49 -5.57
C GLN A 21 9.95 29.52 -4.74
N PRO A 22 11.11 29.14 -5.32
CA PRO A 22 11.28 28.61 -6.68
C PRO A 22 10.66 27.20 -6.82
N VAL A 23 10.32 26.83 -8.07
CA VAL A 23 9.86 25.48 -8.40
C VAL A 23 10.91 24.48 -7.97
N LYS A 24 10.49 23.40 -7.30
CA LYS A 24 11.40 22.34 -6.84
C LYS A 24 11.35 21.14 -7.77
N HIS A 25 12.47 20.46 -7.89
CA HIS A 25 12.53 19.15 -8.53
C HIS A 25 12.42 18.08 -7.45
N VAL A 26 11.27 17.39 -7.40
CA VAL A 26 11.00 16.33 -6.43
C VAL A 26 11.03 14.99 -7.16
N THR A 27 11.87 14.07 -6.70
CA THR A 27 11.89 12.70 -7.18
C THR A 27 11.16 11.82 -6.19
N TYR A 28 10.04 11.25 -6.61
CA TYR A 28 9.33 10.25 -5.83
C TYR A 28 9.88 8.86 -6.14
N GLY A 29 10.17 8.10 -5.09
CA GLY A 29 10.61 6.72 -5.17
C GLY A 29 9.93 5.87 -4.11
N THR A 30 9.70 4.61 -4.44
CA THR A 30 9.10 3.62 -3.55
C THR A 30 9.71 2.26 -3.78
N THR A 31 9.54 1.34 -2.82
CA THR A 31 9.93 -0.07 -2.97
C THR A 31 9.12 -0.78 -4.05
N GLU A 32 7.83 -0.44 -4.16
CA GLU A 32 6.90 -1.00 -5.14
C GLU A 32 5.77 0.00 -5.39
N ILE A 33 5.33 0.13 -6.65
CA ILE A 33 4.16 0.92 -7.01
C ILE A 33 2.95 -0.01 -6.99
N LEU A 34 1.96 0.32 -6.16
CA LEU A 34 0.81 -0.53 -5.88
C LEU A 34 -0.49 0.25 -6.02
N THR A 35 -1.50 -0.40 -6.58
CA THR A 35 -2.90 -0.01 -6.42
C THR A 35 -3.41 -0.36 -5.02
N GLY A 36 -4.56 0.21 -4.65
CA GLY A 36 -5.21 -0.15 -3.38
C GLY A 36 -5.58 -1.64 -3.30
N GLY A 37 -5.96 -2.26 -4.42
CA GLY A 37 -6.28 -3.69 -4.48
C GLY A 37 -5.06 -4.57 -4.21
N GLU A 38 -3.96 -4.34 -4.93
CA GLU A 38 -2.72 -5.10 -4.76
C GLU A 38 -2.15 -4.94 -3.34
N PHE A 39 -2.22 -3.73 -2.77
CA PHE A 39 -1.78 -3.51 -1.39
C PHE A 39 -2.64 -4.29 -0.38
N VAL A 40 -3.97 -4.30 -0.55
CA VAL A 40 -4.87 -5.11 0.29
C VAL A 40 -4.59 -6.61 0.15
N GLU A 41 -4.29 -7.10 -1.06
CA GLU A 41 -3.89 -8.49 -1.27
C GLU A 41 -2.61 -8.84 -0.51
N GLN A 42 -1.60 -7.98 -0.53
CA GLN A 42 -0.38 -8.18 0.25
C GLN A 42 -0.67 -8.22 1.76
N LEU A 43 -1.59 -7.38 2.26
CA LEU A 43 -2.03 -7.41 3.66
C LEU A 43 -2.80 -8.68 4.01
N MET A 44 -3.66 -9.19 3.12
CA MET A 44 -4.35 -10.47 3.32
C MET A 44 -3.37 -11.63 3.42
N LEU A 45 -2.39 -11.68 2.52
CA LEU A 45 -1.32 -12.69 2.54
C LEU A 45 -0.49 -12.61 3.82
N LEU A 46 -0.19 -11.40 4.30
CA LEU A 46 0.50 -11.21 5.57
C LEU A 46 -0.33 -11.74 6.74
N GLY A 47 -1.63 -11.43 6.79
CA GLY A 47 -2.54 -11.92 7.82
C GLY A 47 -2.60 -13.45 7.85
N GLN A 48 -2.67 -14.09 6.70
CA GLN A 48 -2.61 -15.56 6.59
C GLN A 48 -1.30 -16.12 7.15
N LYS A 49 -0.15 -15.52 6.77
CA LYS A 49 1.17 -15.92 7.29
C LYS A 49 1.31 -15.74 8.80
N MET A 50 0.62 -14.76 9.37
CA MET A 50 0.57 -14.50 10.81
C MET A 50 -0.41 -15.39 11.57
N GLY A 51 -1.12 -16.31 10.88
CA GLY A 51 -2.09 -17.21 11.52
C GLY A 51 -3.46 -16.58 11.76
N LEU A 52 -3.74 -15.39 11.23
CA LEU A 52 -5.06 -14.73 11.33
C LEU A 52 -6.10 -15.32 10.36
N GLY A 53 -5.68 -16.16 9.41
CA GLY A 53 -6.54 -16.78 8.40
C GLY A 53 -7.18 -18.12 8.79
N SER A 54 -6.78 -18.73 9.90
CA SER A 54 -7.23 -20.09 10.30
C SER A 54 -8.34 -20.09 11.37
N ALA A 55 -8.62 -18.96 12.02
CA ALA A 55 -9.62 -18.90 13.10
C ALA A 55 -11.07 -19.09 12.62
N GLY A 56 -11.38 -18.77 11.37
CA GLY A 56 -12.73 -18.92 10.80
C GLY A 56 -13.06 -20.31 10.24
N ALA A 57 -12.06 -21.18 10.03
CA ALA A 57 -12.29 -22.52 9.47
C ALA A 57 -12.64 -23.57 10.54
N LEU A 58 -12.29 -23.33 11.81
CA LEU A 58 -12.52 -24.27 12.91
C LEU A 58 -13.97 -24.27 13.44
N SER A 59 -14.79 -23.26 13.13
CA SER A 59 -16.18 -23.17 13.64
C SER A 59 -17.23 -23.82 12.75
N ALA A 60 -16.89 -24.31 11.56
CA ALA A 60 -17.84 -24.92 10.61
C ALA A 60 -17.81 -26.46 10.62
N SER A 61 -17.10 -27.09 11.56
CA SER A 61 -16.99 -28.54 11.68
C SER A 61 -17.32 -29.00 13.10
N THR A 62 -18.55 -28.78 13.56
CA THR A 62 -19.11 -29.52 14.70
C THR A 62 -20.57 -29.88 14.39
N ASN A 63 -20.77 -31.18 14.13
CA ASN A 63 -22.00 -31.99 14.03
C ASN A 63 -23.36 -31.31 13.76
#